data_AF-A0A1B6F430-F1
#
_entry.id   AF-A0A1B6F430-F1
#
_cell.length_a   1.000
_cell.length_b   1.000
_cell.length_c   1.000
_cell.angle_alpha   90.00
_cell.angle_beta   90.00
_cell.angle_gamma   90.00
#
_symmetry.space_group_name_H-M   'P 1'
#
loop_
_entity.id
_entity.type
_entity.pdbx_description
1 polymer ?
#
loop_
_entity_poly.entity_id
_entity_poly.type
_entity_poly.pdbx_seq_one_letter_code
_entity_poly.pdbx_strand_id
1 'polypeptide(L)'
;SASWAERNRKDDKGKRQTYFGTGETFLFSLIPVRKRYQWVGLVNKETTSDHSSELFMAANNQMIAIGGGDGQGIYLDENIRFGKTEHCKTFNNPPLCSDGGL
;
A
#
# COMPACT_ATOMS: atom_id res chain seq x y z
N SER A 1 16.72 -3.43 -4.93
CA SER A 1 15.91 -2.23 -4.60
C SER A 1 16.37 -1.09 -5.49
N ALA A 2 15.46 -0.39 -6.19
CA ALA A 2 15.81 0.77 -7.01
C ALA A 2 16.12 1.99 -6.12
N SER A 3 17.14 2.77 -6.49
CA SER A 3 17.58 3.97 -5.77
C SER A 3 16.49 5.06 -5.77
N TRP A 4 16.50 5.96 -4.78
CA TRP A 4 15.55 7.08 -4.72
C TRP A 4 15.63 7.99 -5.96
N ALA A 5 16.83 8.18 -6.49
CA ALA A 5 17.07 8.95 -7.71
C ALA A 5 16.42 8.32 -8.95
N GLU A 6 16.34 6.98 -9.03
CA GLU A 6 15.63 6.28 -10.11
C GLU A 6 14.12 6.41 -10.01
N ARG A 7 13.56 6.40 -8.79
CA ARG A 7 12.11 6.50 -8.57
C ARG A 7 11.52 7.86 -8.94
N ASN A 8 12.31 8.92 -8.76
CA ASN A 8 11.87 10.27 -9.10
C ASN A 8 11.97 10.59 -10.59
N ARG A 9 12.60 9.72 -11.39
CA ARG A 9 12.62 9.86 -12.85
C ARG A 9 11.19 9.72 -13.37
N LYS A 10 10.83 10.66 -14.23
CA LYS A 10 9.61 10.57 -15.02
C LYS A 10 9.91 9.64 -16.20
N ASP A 11 8.97 8.76 -16.53
CA ASP A 11 9.01 8.03 -17.80
C ASP A 11 8.83 8.99 -18.99
N ASP A 12 8.94 8.45 -20.20
CA ASP A 12 8.81 9.23 -21.45
C ASP A 12 7.43 9.89 -21.60
N LYS A 13 6.45 9.50 -20.77
CA LYS A 13 5.10 10.07 -20.70
C LYS A 13 4.94 11.06 -19.53
N GLY A 14 6.02 11.40 -18.84
CA GLY A 14 6.03 12.34 -17.72
C GLY A 14 5.55 11.75 -16.38
N LYS A 15 5.24 10.44 -16.33
CA LYS A 15 4.68 9.77 -15.15
C LYS A 15 5.80 9.23 -14.27
N ARG A 16 5.68 9.43 -12.95
CA ARG A 16 6.59 8.82 -11.97
C ARG A 16 6.09 7.43 -11.60
N GLN A 17 7.02 6.51 -11.36
CA GLN A 17 6.70 5.27 -10.67
C GLN A 17 6.27 5.61 -9.24
N THR A 18 4.97 5.49 -8.98
CA THR A 18 4.36 5.92 -7.73
C THR A 18 4.43 4.83 -6.66
N TYR A 19 4.38 3.56 -7.07
CA TYR A 19 4.45 2.40 -6.18
C TYR A 19 5.76 1.61 -6.36
N PHE A 20 6.25 1.04 -5.27
CA PHE A 20 7.43 0.18 -5.19
C PHE A 20 7.26 -0.86 -4.08
N GLY A 21 8.15 -1.85 -4.04
CA GLY A 21 8.11 -2.94 -3.07
C GLY A 21 8.02 -4.29 -3.76
N THR A 22 7.98 -5.35 -2.97
CA THR A 22 7.85 -6.74 -3.45
C THR A 22 6.69 -7.42 -2.73
N GLY A 23 6.33 -8.61 -3.23
CA GLY A 23 5.36 -9.51 -2.61
C GLY A 23 5.71 -10.00 -1.20
N GLU A 24 6.90 -9.68 -0.69
CA GLU A 24 7.30 -9.95 0.69
C GLU A 24 6.70 -8.93 1.67
N THR A 25 6.18 -7.80 1.17
CA THR A 25 5.46 -6.81 1.97
C THR A 25 4.16 -7.41 2.49
N PHE A 26 3.78 -7.10 3.72
CA PHE A 26 2.50 -7.51 4.30
C PHE A 26 2.01 -6.47 5.31
N LEU A 27 0.70 -6.43 5.54
CA LEU A 27 0.10 -5.65 6.63
C LEU A 27 -0.18 -6.55 7.83
N PHE A 28 -0.22 -5.96 9.03
CA PHE A 28 -0.64 -6.67 10.22
C PHE A 28 -1.37 -5.75 11.18
N SER A 29 -2.26 -6.34 11.98
CA SER A 29 -2.90 -5.73 13.14
C SER A 29 -2.51 -6.53 14.39
N LEU A 30 -2.52 -5.88 15.55
CA LEU A 30 -2.29 -6.52 16.85
C LEU A 30 -3.54 -6.48 17.73
N ILE A 31 -4.21 -5.32 17.76
CA ILE A 31 -5.39 -5.04 18.58
C ILE A 31 -6.47 -4.47 17.64
N PRO A 32 -7.76 -4.79 17.84
CA PRO A 32 -8.28 -5.76 18.81
C PRO A 32 -8.00 -7.22 18.42
N VAL A 33 -7.71 -7.47 17.14
CA VAL A 33 -7.44 -8.80 16.62
C VAL A 33 -6.06 -8.82 15.99
N ARG A 34 -5.23 -9.78 16.42
CA ARG A 34 -3.94 -10.05 15.79
C ARG A 34 -4.16 -10.77 14.47
N LYS A 35 -3.80 -10.14 13.34
CA LYS A 35 -3.93 -10.75 12.01
C LYS A 35 -2.82 -10.28 11.09
N ARG A 36 -2.40 -11.16 10.18
CA ARG A 36 -1.44 -10.88 9.09
C ARG A 36 -2.16 -10.93 7.75
N TYR A 37 -1.98 -9.90 6.94
CA TYR A 37 -2.55 -9.76 5.59
C TYR A 37 -1.40 -9.78 4.58
N GLN A 38 -1.22 -10.94 3.97
CA GLN A 38 -0.14 -11.21 3.02
C GLN A 38 -0.55 -10.68 1.64
N TRP A 39 0.43 -10.46 0.76
CA TRP A 39 0.12 -10.16 -0.64
C TRP A 39 -0.76 -11.25 -1.26
N VAL A 40 -1.85 -10.85 -1.93
CA VAL A 40 -2.82 -11.77 -2.53
C VAL A 40 -2.19 -12.71 -3.57
N GLY A 41 -1.14 -12.28 -4.26
CA GLY A 41 -0.41 -13.10 -5.26
C GLY A 41 0.34 -14.31 -4.68
N LEU A 42 0.61 -14.33 -3.37
CA LEU A 42 1.16 -15.52 -2.70
C LEU A 42 0.10 -16.58 -2.43
N VAL A 43 -1.17 -16.17 -2.31
CA VAL A 43 -2.30 -17.06 -2.00
C VAL A 43 -2.93 -17.57 -3.28
N ASN A 44 -3.18 -16.68 -4.24
CA ASN A 44 -3.84 -16.97 -5.50
C ASN A 44 -3.02 -16.45 -6.67
N LYS A 45 -2.42 -17.35 -7.45
CA LYS A 45 -1.62 -17.00 -8.64
C LYS A 45 -2.45 -16.40 -9.77
N GLU A 46 -3.75 -16.61 -9.82
CA GLU A 46 -4.62 -15.98 -10.83
C GLU A 46 -4.79 -14.46 -10.58
N THR A 47 -4.70 -14.04 -9.31
CA THR A 47 -4.86 -12.64 -8.87
C THR A 47 -3.69 -11.74 -9.29
N THR A 48 -2.54 -12.31 -9.67
CA THR A 48 -1.37 -11.55 -10.15
C THR A 48 -1.57 -10.96 -11.55
N SER A 49 -2.67 -11.31 -12.23
CA SER A 49 -3.00 -10.76 -13.56
C SER A 49 -3.55 -9.33 -13.48
N ASP A 50 -4.03 -8.91 -12.31
CA ASP A 50 -4.51 -7.54 -12.05
C ASP A 50 -3.38 -6.72 -11.41
N HIS A 51 -2.77 -5.81 -12.16
CA HIS A 51 -1.72 -4.91 -11.66
C HIS A 51 -2.15 -4.07 -10.44
N SER A 52 -3.45 -3.87 -10.22
CA SER A 52 -3.94 -3.18 -9.02
C SER A 52 -3.76 -4.00 -7.73
N SER A 53 -3.37 -5.28 -7.85
CA SER A 53 -3.01 -6.16 -6.74
C SER A 53 -1.51 -6.18 -6.41
N GLU A 54 -0.68 -5.37 -7.07
CA GLU A 54 0.79 -5.32 -6.89
C GLU A 54 1.28 -3.93 -6.44
N LEU A 55 0.44 -3.18 -5.73
CA LEU A 55 0.69 -1.81 -5.32
C LEU A 55 1.15 -1.77 -3.85
N PHE A 56 2.42 -2.09 -3.60
CA PHE A 56 2.90 -2.35 -2.23
C PHE A 56 3.14 -1.10 -1.38
N MET A 57 3.97 -0.15 -1.81
CA MET A 57 4.32 1.06 -1.06
C MET A 57 4.43 2.26 -1.98
N ALA A 58 3.95 3.42 -1.56
CA ALA A 58 4.13 4.70 -2.25
C ALA A 58 4.53 5.77 -1.22
N ALA A 59 5.39 6.71 -1.62
CA ALA A 59 5.78 7.81 -0.74
C ALA A 59 6.21 9.02 -1.55
N ASN A 60 5.91 10.21 -1.04
CA ASN A 60 6.43 11.48 -1.50
C ASN A 60 6.48 12.47 -0.31
N ASN A 61 6.76 13.74 -0.57
CA ASN A 61 6.87 14.74 0.50
C ASN A 61 5.54 15.05 1.22
N GLN A 62 4.41 14.57 0.69
CA GLN A 62 3.07 14.83 1.20
C GLN A 62 2.45 13.62 1.92
N MET A 63 2.99 12.41 1.71
CA MET A 63 2.42 11.19 2.25
C MET A 63 3.36 9.98 2.22
N ILE A 64 3.01 8.99 3.04
CA ILE A 64 3.40 7.60 2.87
C ILE A 64 2.14 6.73 2.83
N ALA A 65 2.10 5.77 1.89
CA ALA A 65 1.02 4.81 1.76
C ALA A 65 1.57 3.38 1.59
N ILE A 66 0.88 2.41 2.17
CA ILE A 66 1.21 0.98 2.09
C ILE A 66 -0.06 0.21 1.74
N GLY A 67 -0.01 -0.55 0.65
CA GLY A 67 -1.13 -1.31 0.10
C GLY A 67 -2.08 -0.42 -0.71
N GLY A 68 -2.07 -0.58 -2.02
CA GLY A 68 -2.95 0.12 -2.95
C GLY A 68 -3.91 -0.81 -3.69
N GLY A 69 -4.64 -0.21 -4.63
CA GLY A 69 -5.64 -0.89 -5.46
C GLY A 69 -7.01 -0.79 -4.83
N ASP A 70 -7.81 0.19 -5.29
CA ASP A 70 -9.15 0.48 -4.77
C ASP A 70 -9.20 0.86 -3.27
N GLY A 71 -8.24 1.69 -2.86
CA GLY A 71 -8.08 2.17 -1.49
C GLY A 71 -6.62 2.12 -1.03
N GLN A 72 -6.38 2.54 0.22
CA GLN A 72 -5.06 2.55 0.85
C GLN A 72 -5.12 1.76 2.16
N GLY A 73 -4.38 0.65 2.23
CA GLY A 73 -4.34 -0.19 3.44
C GLY A 73 -3.84 0.59 4.66
N ILE A 74 -2.79 1.39 4.46
CA ILE A 74 -2.31 2.41 5.40
C ILE A 74 -1.98 3.66 4.60
N TYR A 75 -2.42 4.82 5.08
CA TYR A 75 -1.98 6.14 4.63
C TYR A 75 -1.65 7.00 5.84
N LEU A 76 -0.57 7.77 5.73
CA LEU A 76 -0.20 8.82 6.68
C LEU A 76 0.14 10.10 5.91
N ASP A 77 -0.25 11.24 6.46
CA ASP A 77 0.07 12.56 5.93
C ASP A 77 1.55 12.95 6.15
N GLU A 78 1.95 14.07 5.55
CA GLU A 78 3.31 14.63 5.64
C GLU A 78 3.78 14.95 7.05
N ASN A 79 2.85 15.20 7.97
CA ASN A 79 3.13 15.55 9.35
C ASN A 79 3.14 14.31 10.27
N ILE A 80 2.84 13.12 9.73
CA ILE A 80 2.68 11.87 10.49
C ILE A 80 1.67 12.07 11.63
N ARG A 81 0.66 12.90 11.39
CA ARG A 81 -0.34 13.28 12.40
C ARG A 81 -1.67 12.61 12.14
N PHE A 82 -2.07 12.58 10.89
CA PHE A 82 -3.33 11.98 10.48
C PHE A 82 -3.09 10.81 9.55
N GLY A 83 -3.88 9.77 9.76
CA GLY A 83 -3.86 8.58 8.95
C GLY A 83 -5.26 8.10 8.63
N LYS A 84 -5.32 7.22 7.64
CA LYS A 84 -6.53 6.47 7.30
C LYS A 84 -6.15 5.05 6.93
N THR A 85 -7.12 4.16 7.01
CA THR A 85 -7.00 2.77 6.60
C THR A 85 -8.28 2.35 5.90
N GLU A 86 -8.12 1.79 4.71
CA GLU A 86 -9.20 1.35 3.86
C GLU A 86 -8.94 -0.11 3.45
N HIS A 87 -9.92 -0.70 2.80
CA HIS A 87 -9.68 -1.92 2.04
C HIS A 87 -8.66 -1.64 0.91
N CYS A 88 -7.83 -2.63 0.57
CA CYS A 88 -7.03 -2.57 -0.65
C CYS A 88 -6.89 -3.96 -1.29
N LYS A 89 -6.80 -3.99 -2.62
CA LYS A 89 -6.66 -5.23 -3.40
C LYS A 89 -5.32 -5.93 -3.19
N THR A 90 -4.25 -5.19 -2.95
CA THR A 90 -2.89 -5.75 -2.78
C THR A 90 -2.82 -6.75 -1.62
N PHE A 91 -3.49 -6.46 -0.50
CA PHE A 91 -3.44 -7.30 0.71
C PHE A 91 -4.79 -7.90 1.11
N ASN A 92 -5.87 -7.50 0.44
CA ASN A 92 -7.25 -7.90 0.76
C ASN A 92 -7.57 -7.72 2.26
N ASN A 93 -7.06 -6.64 2.87
CA ASN A 93 -7.33 -6.29 4.26
C ASN A 93 -8.67 -5.53 4.35
N PRO A 94 -9.42 -5.63 5.46
CA PRO A 94 -10.39 -4.60 5.83
C PRO A 94 -9.67 -3.35 6.37
N PRO A 95 -10.37 -2.24 6.63
CA PRO A 95 -9.85 -1.16 7.47
C PRO A 95 -9.24 -1.73 8.77
N LEU A 96 -8.01 -1.31 9.09
CA LEU A 96 -7.22 -1.87 10.19
C LEU A 96 -7.62 -1.32 11.57
N CYS A 97 -8.33 -0.21 11.58
CA CYS A 97 -9.02 0.33 12.76
C CYS A 97 -10.38 0.87 12.33
N SER A 98 -11.29 1.03 13.29
CA SER A 98 -12.54 1.77 13.09
C SER A 98 -12.22 3.19 12.65
N ASP A 99 -13.09 3.81 11.83
CA ASP A 99 -13.05 5.26 11.67
C ASP A 99 -13.01 5.88 13.06
N GLY A 100 -12.01 6.74 13.30
CA GLY A 100 -11.92 7.52 14.51
C GLY A 100 -13.07 8.51 14.49
N GLY A 101 -14.27 8.03 14.84
CA GLY A 101 -15.44 8.86 15.05
C GLY A 101 -15.07 9.93 16.06
N LEU A 102 -14.99 11.17 15.56
CA LEU A 102 -15.34 12.32 16.36
C LEU A 102 -16.86 12.38 16.47
#